data_AF-A0A942VYI5-F1
#
_entry.id   AF-A0A942VYI5-F1
#
_cell.length_a   1.000
_cell.length_b   1.000
_cell.length_c   1.000
_cell.angle_alpha   90.00
_cell.angle_beta   90.00
_cell.angle_gamma   90.00
#
_symmetry.space_group_name_H-M   'P 1'
#
loop_
_entity.id
_entity.type
_entity.pdbx_description
1 polymer ?
#
loop_
_entity_poly.entity_id
_entity_poly.type
_entity_poly.pdbx_seq_one_letter_code
_entity_poly.pdbx_strand_id
1 'polypeptide(L)'
;MNEIGNIIKKIAKATIEQDKPVSVVIGKVNESFEIETEQKLVIPKNMLIVPKRINYDSLEANDNLILLRCDGGQRYLIIDTL
;
A
#
# COMPACT_ATOMS: atom_id res chain seq x y z
N MET A 1 8.32 -36.36 -4.42
CA MET A 1 7.42 -35.62 -3.50
C MET A 1 6.81 -34.44 -4.26
N ASN A 2 5.74 -34.75 -5.00
CA ASN A 2 4.79 -33.92 -5.79
C ASN A 2 5.15 -32.46 -6.14
N GLU A 3 6.07 -32.25 -7.09
CA GLU A 3 6.35 -30.92 -7.68
C GLU A 3 5.10 -30.26 -8.28
N ILE A 4 4.22 -31.06 -8.90
CA ILE A 4 2.94 -30.61 -9.46
C ILE A 4 2.05 -30.00 -8.36
N GLY A 5 2.03 -30.59 -7.15
CA GLY A 5 1.24 -30.08 -6.03
C GLY A 5 1.73 -28.71 -5.53
N ASN A 6 3.03 -28.46 -5.60
CA ASN A 6 3.60 -27.15 -5.25
C ASN A 6 3.31 -26.09 -6.32
N ILE A 7 3.29 -26.47 -7.59
CA ILE A 7 2.91 -25.59 -8.70
C ILE A 7 1.44 -25.19 -8.58
N ILE A 8 0.54 -26.16 -8.32
CA ILE A 8 -0.89 -25.88 -8.12
C ILE A 8 -1.12 -24.95 -6.91
N LYS A 9 -0.40 -25.16 -5.80
CA LYS A 9 -0.46 -24.26 -4.63
C LYS A 9 0.04 -22.85 -4.96
N LYS A 10 1.11 -22.71 -5.75
CA LYS A 10 1.61 -21.39 -6.19
C LYS A 10 0.60 -20.67 -7.08
N ILE A 11 -0.01 -21.38 -8.03
CA ILE A 11 -1.03 -20.81 -8.93
C ILE A 11 -2.26 -20.39 -8.12
N ALA A 12 -2.77 -21.25 -7.25
CA ALA A 12 -3.90 -20.93 -6.39
C ALA A 12 -3.62 -19.74 -5.46
N LYS A 13 -2.40 -19.66 -4.90
CA LYS A 13 -1.98 -18.51 -4.08
C LYS A 13 -1.91 -17.22 -4.90
N ALA A 14 -1.36 -17.28 -6.12
CA ALA A 14 -1.28 -16.13 -7.01
C ALA A 14 -2.68 -15.63 -7.43
N THR A 15 -3.64 -16.54 -7.68
CA THR A 15 -5.03 -16.18 -8.00
C THR A 15 -5.75 -15.56 -6.81
N ILE A 16 -5.55 -16.07 -5.59
CA ILE A 16 -6.15 -15.51 -4.37
C ILE A 16 -5.53 -14.14 -4.00
N GLU A 17 -4.22 -13.97 -4.18
CA GLU A 17 -3.54 -12.67 -3.99
C GLU A 17 -3.98 -11.63 -5.02
N GLN A 18 -4.40 -12.07 -6.21
CA GLN A 18 -5.03 -11.22 -7.23
C GLN A 18 -6.48 -10.83 -6.92
N ASP A 19 -7.17 -11.55 -6.02
CA ASP A 19 -8.60 -11.35 -5.74
C ASP A 19 -8.88 -10.14 -4.82
N LYS A 20 -7.86 -9.65 -4.11
CA LYS A 20 -7.85 -8.32 -3.47
C LYS A 20 -6.70 -7.49 -4.01
N PRO A 21 -6.74 -7.11 -5.30
CA PRO A 21 -5.63 -6.44 -5.97
C PRO A 21 -5.40 -5.03 -5.41
N VAL A 22 -6.43 -4.47 -4.77
CA VAL A 22 -6.46 -3.14 -4.21
C VAL A 22 -7.22 -3.16 -2.89
N SER A 23 -6.60 -2.68 -1.81
CA SER A 23 -7.28 -2.42 -0.54
C SER A 23 -7.12 -0.94 -0.18
N VAL A 24 -8.22 -0.30 0.21
CA VAL A 24 -8.18 1.07 0.74
C VAL A 24 -7.59 1.02 2.14
N VAL A 25 -6.56 1.82 2.37
CA VAL A 25 -5.87 1.96 3.65
C VAL A 25 -5.87 3.43 4.02
N ILE A 26 -6.23 3.74 5.27
CA ILE A 26 -6.11 5.09 5.81
C ILE A 26 -4.72 5.19 6.46
N GLY A 27 -3.94 6.15 5.98
CA GLY A 27 -2.64 6.49 6.50
C GLY A 27 -2.66 7.87 7.12
N LYS A 28 -1.75 8.11 8.05
CA LYS A 28 -1.52 9.38 8.71
C LYS A 28 -0.07 9.80 8.51
N VAL A 29 0.15 11.06 8.15
CA VAL A 29 1.52 11.58 8.01
C VAL A 29 2.13 11.73 9.40
N ASN A 30 3.29 11.11 9.61
CA ASN A 30 4.06 11.25 10.84
C ASN A 30 5.02 12.46 10.76
N GLU A 31 5.57 12.89 11.89
CA GLU A 31 6.50 14.04 11.97
C GLU A 31 7.77 13.87 11.12
N SER A 32 8.11 12.63 10.77
CA SER A 32 9.22 12.28 9.87
C SER A 32 8.82 12.20 8.38
N PHE A 33 7.64 12.69 8.00
CA PHE A 33 7.03 12.60 6.67
C PHE A 33 6.77 11.18 6.15
N GLU A 34 6.89 10.17 7.01
CA GLU A 34 6.51 8.79 6.70
C GLU A 34 5.00 8.61 6.88
N ILE A 35 4.37 7.74 6.09
CA ILE A 35 2.94 7.48 6.24
C ILE A 35 2.74 6.28 7.15
N GLU A 36 2.16 6.51 8.33
CA GLU A 36 1.80 5.47 9.27
C GLU A 36 0.34 5.06 9.07
N THR A 37 0.10 3.78 8.86
CA THR A 37 -1.28 3.24 8.79
C THR A 37 -1.83 2.99 10.18
N GLU A 38 -3.16 2.87 10.31
CA GLU A 38 -3.83 2.49 11.58
C GLU A 38 -3.31 1.18 12.20
N GLN A 39 -2.66 0.33 11.39
CA GLN A 39 -2.04 -0.93 11.81
C GLN A 39 -0.60 -0.74 12.34
N LYS A 40 -0.17 0.51 12.60
CA LYS A 40 1.22 0.88 12.96
C LYS A 40 2.27 0.46 11.93
N LEU A 41 1.85 0.22 10.69
CA LEU A 41 2.76 -0.01 9.59
C LEU A 41 3.26 1.34 9.10
N VAL A 42 4.57 1.57 9.21
CA VAL A 42 5.24 2.75 8.65
C VAL A 42 5.58 2.45 7.19
N ILE A 43 5.01 3.22 6.28
CA ILE A 43 5.23 3.09 4.84
C ILE A 43 6.33 4.07 4.42
N PRO A 44 7.49 3.58 3.95
CA PRO A 44 8.57 4.43 3.50
C PRO A 44 8.25 5.08 2.14
N LYS A 45 8.85 6.25 1.89
CA LYS A 45 8.62 7.07 0.69
C LYS A 45 8.86 6.32 -0.64
N ASN A 46 9.76 5.34 -0.66
CA ASN A 46 10.05 4.53 -1.84
C ASN A 46 8.91 3.58 -2.26
N MET A 47 7.99 3.25 -1.33
CA MET A 47 6.82 2.42 -1.62
C MET A 47 5.60 3.27 -2.00
N LEU A 48 5.70 4.60 -1.91
CA LEU A 48 4.62 5.53 -2.23
C LEU A 48 4.64 5.91 -3.71
N ILE A 49 3.48 5.81 -4.35
CA ILE A 49 3.21 6.37 -5.65
C ILE A 49 2.44 7.66 -5.41
N VAL A 50 3.09 8.80 -5.65
CA VAL A 50 2.48 10.13 -5.51
C VAL A 50 1.99 10.58 -6.89
N PRO A 51 0.67 10.73 -7.11
CA PRO A 51 0.17 11.30 -8.36
C PRO A 51 0.51 12.78 -8.46
N LYS A 52 0.77 13.29 -9.67
CA LYS A 52 1.16 14.70 -9.93
C LYS A 52 0.20 15.75 -9.36
N ARG A 53 -1.05 15.37 -9.06
CA ARG A 53 -2.06 16.27 -8.48
C ARG A 53 -1.84 16.54 -7.00
N ILE A 54 -1.11 15.67 -6.30
CA ILE A 54 -0.81 15.81 -4.87
C ILE A 54 0.60 16.38 -4.74
N ASN A 55 0.72 17.49 -4.04
CA ASN A 55 2.02 18.02 -3.67
C ASN A 55 2.46 17.37 -2.34
N TYR A 56 3.37 16.40 -2.42
CA TYR A 56 3.83 15.69 -1.24
C TYR A 56 4.51 16.60 -0.22
N ASP A 57 5.17 17.67 -0.68
CA ASP A 57 5.89 18.61 0.18
C ASP A 57 4.95 19.60 0.89
N SER A 58 3.67 19.65 0.52
CA SER A 58 2.66 20.46 1.22
C SER A 58 1.87 19.68 2.27
N LEU A 59 2.18 18.40 2.49
CA LEU A 59 1.53 17.58 3.51
C LEU A 59 2.07 17.95 4.90
N GLU A 60 1.16 18.14 5.85
CA GLU A 60 1.50 18.45 7.24
C GLU A 60 1.48 17.19 8.12
N ALA A 61 2.22 17.23 9.22
CA ALA A 61 2.18 16.15 10.20
C ALA A 61 0.76 16.04 10.77
N ASN A 62 0.24 14.81 10.84
CA ASN A 62 -1.13 14.43 11.18
C ASN A 62 -2.17 14.48 10.05
N ASP A 63 -1.80 14.81 8.82
CA ASP A 63 -2.73 14.72 7.68
C ASP A 63 -3.19 13.28 7.45
N ASN A 64 -4.49 13.12 7.21
CA ASN A 64 -5.09 11.84 6.89
C ASN A 64 -5.06 11.66 5.36
N LEU A 65 -4.57 10.50 4.94
CA LEU A 65 -4.37 10.16 3.54
C LEU A 65 -5.12 8.87 3.21
N ILE A 66 -5.80 8.89 2.07
CA ILE A 66 -6.39 7.70 1.49
C ILE A 66 -5.34 7.06 0.58
N LEU A 67 -4.91 5.85 0.95
CA LEU A 67 -3.97 5.05 0.18
C LEU A 67 -4.67 3.87 -0.45
N LEU A 68 -4.28 3.53 -1.68
CA LEU A 68 -4.55 2.24 -2.28
C LEU A 68 -3.33 1.36 -2.16
N ARG A 69 -3.46 0.26 -1.44
CA ARG A 69 -2.46 -0.81 -1.43
C ARG A 69 -2.48 -1.52 -2.79
N CYS A 70 -1.35 -1.55 -3.49
CA CYS A 70 -1.16 -2.23 -4.78
C CYS A 70 -0.13 -3.36 -4.67
N ASP A 71 -0.12 -4.26 -5.65
CA ASP A 71 0.86 -5.37 -5.79
C ASP A 71 1.06 -6.18 -4.50
N GLY A 72 -0.04 -6.51 -3.81
CA GLY A 72 0.03 -7.30 -2.58
C GLY A 72 0.69 -6.58 -1.39
N GLY A 73 0.88 -5.25 -1.44
CA GLY A 73 1.47 -4.46 -0.35
C GLY A 73 2.90 -3.98 -0.57
N GLN A 74 3.43 -4.15 -1.78
CA GLN A 74 4.75 -3.60 -2.12
C GLN A 74 4.68 -2.11 -2.46
N ARG A 75 3.52 -1.62 -2.92
CA ARG A 75 3.32 -0.23 -3.34
C ARG A 75 2.01 0.33 -2.80
N TYR A 76 1.98 1.64 -2.57
CA TYR A 76 0.81 2.36 -2.08
C TYR A 76 0.60 3.61 -2.91
N LEU A 77 -0.55 3.74 -3.57
CA LEU A 77 -0.94 4.92 -4.33
C LEU A 77 -1.73 5.89 -3.45
N ILE A 78 -1.29 7.14 -3.35
CA ILE A 78 -2.07 8.18 -2.66
C ILE A 78 -3.21 8.60 -3.59
N ILE A 79 -4.46 8.47 -3.14
CA ILE A 79 -5.62 8.97 -3.88
C ILE A 79 -5.92 10.39 -3.46
N ASP A 80 -6.13 10.61 -2.17
CA ASP A 80 -6.60 11.90 -1.69
C ASP A 80 -6.10 12.18 -0.27
N THR A 81 -6.11 13.45 0.05
CA THR A 81 -5.97 14.01 1.40
C THR A 81 -7.38 14.26 1.96
N LEU A 82 -7.64 13.83 3.19
CA LEU A 82 -8.92 14.06 3.89
C LEU A 82 -8.87 15.34 4.73
#